data_AF-A0A924YD44-F1
#
_entry.id   AF-A0A924YD44-F1
#
_cell.length_a   1.000
_cell.length_b   1.000
_cell.length_c   1.000
_cell.angle_alpha   90.00
_cell.angle_beta   90.00
_cell.angle_gamma   90.00
#
_symmetry.space_group_name_H-M   'P 1'
#
loop_
_entity.id
_entity.type
_entity.pdbx_description
1 polymer ?
#
loop_
_entity_poly.entity_id
_entity_poly.type
_entity_poly.pdbx_seq_one_letter_code
_entity_poly.pdbx_strand_id
1 'polypeptide(L)'
;MNTSNHYRIRIKWLIPTFITIVALLIGAFAVSADPFPGLPDDGRVNVVHHFGGDALYCVDRDMNPTDQFSDDNFGGMRLLDIHGQELWFLDADTIEDFVAQAEAAPGTGIEMLAAPSTYGISYLYTFADLQEDGIIKFVFIANDEWNKSNSMEFKFCEPVGPIPGGTVPSDGLCEGLTGSDLCICLRDNQQPLPPFCLR
;
A
#
# COMPACT_ATOMS: atom_id res chain seq x y z
N MET A 1 -73.53 -6.13 15.31
CA MET A 1 -73.25 -4.77 15.81
C MET A 1 -71.79 -4.72 16.25
N ASN A 2 -71.12 -3.64 15.88
CA ASN A 2 -69.67 -3.49 15.73
C ASN A 2 -68.97 -3.28 17.10
N THR A 3 -68.14 -4.20 17.58
CA THR A 3 -67.28 -3.97 18.75
C THR A 3 -65.94 -3.43 18.28
N SER A 4 -65.86 -2.09 18.22
CA SER A 4 -64.61 -1.35 18.03
C SER A 4 -63.72 -1.52 19.26
N ASN A 5 -62.71 -2.39 19.18
CA ASN A 5 -61.66 -2.49 20.19
C ASN A 5 -60.70 -1.30 20.04
N HIS A 6 -60.97 -0.24 20.79
CA HIS A 6 -60.04 0.89 20.90
C HIS A 6 -58.78 0.47 21.66
N TYR A 7 -57.70 0.19 20.93
CA TYR A 7 -56.35 0.07 21.47
C TYR A 7 -55.90 1.46 21.99
N ARG A 8 -56.16 1.76 23.27
CA ARG A 8 -55.57 2.91 23.95
C ARG A 8 -54.13 2.57 24.34
N ILE A 9 -53.23 2.68 23.36
CA ILE A 9 -51.79 2.63 23.61
C ILE A 9 -51.45 3.77 24.57
N ARG A 10 -50.96 3.44 25.77
CA ARG A 10 -50.55 4.42 26.77
C ARG A 10 -49.30 5.15 26.27
N ILE A 11 -49.49 6.29 25.61
CA ILE A 11 -48.46 7.20 25.08
C ILE A 11 -47.27 7.41 26.03
N LYS A 12 -47.50 7.33 27.35
CA LYS A 12 -46.47 7.44 28.40
C LYS A 12 -45.31 6.45 28.28
N TRP A 13 -45.49 5.31 27.60
CA TRP A 13 -44.45 4.29 27.42
C TRP A 13 -43.75 4.31 26.05
N LEU A 14 -44.29 5.05 25.07
CA LEU A 14 -43.70 5.18 23.73
C LEU A 14 -42.57 6.21 23.68
N ILE A 15 -42.65 7.24 24.53
CA ILE A 15 -41.65 8.31 24.59
C ILE A 15 -40.28 7.80 25.06
N PRO A 16 -40.15 7.03 26.16
CA PRO A 16 -38.83 6.57 26.60
C PRO A 16 -38.19 5.55 25.64
N THR A 17 -38.99 4.69 25.00
CA THR A 17 -38.51 3.71 24.00
C THR A 17 -38.05 4.37 22.72
N PHE A 18 -38.75 5.40 22.24
CA PHE A 18 -38.31 6.17 21.08
C PHE A 18 -36.97 6.88 21.34
N ILE A 19 -36.80 7.48 22.52
CA ILE A 19 -35.54 8.13 22.92
C ILE A 19 -34.38 7.12 22.99
N THR A 20 -34.63 5.90 23.48
CA THR A 20 -33.57 4.86 23.53
C THR A 20 -33.15 4.41 22.14
N ILE A 21 -34.11 4.21 21.22
CA ILE A 21 -33.81 3.83 19.84
C ILE A 21 -33.04 4.92 19.10
N VAL A 22 -33.39 6.20 19.31
CA VAL A 22 -32.67 7.34 18.73
C VAL A 22 -31.25 7.45 19.30
N ALA A 23 -31.05 7.27 20.61
CA ALA A 23 -29.71 7.28 21.21
C ALA A 23 -28.83 6.14 20.70
N LEU A 24 -29.41 4.96 20.44
CA LEU A 24 -28.71 3.79 19.90
C LEU A 24 -28.34 4.00 18.42
N LEU A 25 -29.20 4.65 17.65
CA LEU A 25 -28.92 5.04 16.26
C LEU A 25 -27.82 6.11 16.18
N ILE A 26 -27.80 7.10 17.07
CA ILE A 26 -26.74 8.13 17.10
C ILE A 26 -25.40 7.55 17.58
N GLY A 27 -25.42 6.62 18.54
CA GLY A 27 -24.21 5.94 19.01
C GLY A 27 -23.53 5.05 17.96
N ALA A 28 -24.30 4.49 17.01
CA ALA A 28 -23.77 3.68 15.93
C ALA A 28 -22.98 4.49 14.87
N PHE A 29 -23.19 5.80 14.77
CA PHE A 29 -22.43 6.67 13.86
C PHE A 29 -21.15 7.25 14.49
N ALA A 30 -20.99 7.13 15.82
CA ALA A 30 -19.85 7.72 16.54
C ALA A 30 -18.64 6.78 16.67
N VAL A 31 -18.62 5.66 15.95
CA VAL A 31 -17.51 4.70 15.90
C VAL A 31 -16.85 4.71 14.52
N SER A 32 -16.64 5.89 13.94
CA SER A 32 -15.60 6.07 12.92
C SER A 32 -14.39 6.66 13.63
N ALA A 33 -13.29 5.90 13.62
CA ALA A 33 -12.01 6.25 14.20
C ALA A 33 -11.62 7.70 13.90
N ASP A 34 -11.15 8.44 14.92
CA ASP A 34 -10.27 9.57 14.68
C ASP A 34 -8.95 8.98 14.15
N PRO A 35 -8.57 9.21 12.88
CA PRO A 35 -7.21 8.95 12.48
C PRO A 35 -6.33 9.96 13.21
N PHE A 36 -5.14 9.53 13.62
CA PHE A 36 -4.03 10.43 13.90
C PHE A 36 -3.97 11.54 12.81
N PRO A 37 -3.40 12.73 13.09
CA PRO A 37 -3.03 13.67 12.03
C PRO A 37 -1.82 13.09 11.29
N GLY A 38 -2.04 11.95 10.63
CA GLY A 38 -1.17 11.35 9.65
C GLY A 38 -1.22 12.19 8.39
N LEU A 39 -0.18 12.04 7.57
CA LEU A 39 -0.13 12.56 6.21
C LEU A 39 -1.46 12.27 5.48
N PRO A 40 -1.88 13.12 4.53
CA PRO A 40 -3.12 12.87 3.79
C PRO A 40 -3.15 11.42 3.30
N ASP A 41 -4.10 10.64 3.78
CA ASP A 41 -4.36 9.29 3.28
C ASP A 41 -5.04 9.44 1.93
N ASP A 42 -4.25 9.83 0.94
CA ASP A 42 -4.66 10.01 -0.45
C ASP A 42 -4.59 8.70 -1.24
N GLY A 43 -4.40 7.57 -0.54
CA GLY A 43 -4.33 6.24 -1.13
C GLY A 43 -2.97 5.89 -1.74
N ARG A 44 -1.91 6.66 -1.45
CA ARG A 44 -0.55 6.30 -1.87
C ARG A 44 0.00 5.12 -1.08
N VAL A 45 0.81 4.30 -1.75
CA VAL A 45 1.54 3.18 -1.14
C VAL A 45 2.67 3.70 -0.23
N ASN A 46 3.41 4.72 -0.67
CA ASN A 46 4.58 5.25 0.05
C ASN A 46 4.22 6.38 1.04
N VAL A 47 3.48 6.07 2.10
CA VAL A 47 2.99 7.10 3.04
C VAL A 47 4.13 7.82 3.77
N VAL A 48 5.19 7.12 4.16
CA VAL A 48 6.29 7.69 4.99
C VAL A 48 7.63 7.80 4.25
N HIS A 49 7.78 7.10 3.13
CA HIS A 49 9.06 7.06 2.44
C HIS A 49 9.29 8.32 1.59
N HIS A 50 10.40 9.02 1.88
CA HIS A 50 10.84 10.19 1.14
C HIS A 50 11.48 9.77 -0.18
N PHE A 51 10.70 9.70 -1.26
CA PHE A 51 11.19 9.50 -2.62
C PHE A 51 11.22 10.84 -3.39
N GLY A 52 11.74 11.89 -2.75
CA GLY A 52 11.79 13.22 -3.34
C GLY A 52 10.42 13.88 -3.57
N GLY A 53 9.37 13.38 -2.91
CA GLY A 53 7.99 13.82 -3.12
C GLY A 53 7.22 13.03 -4.17
N ASP A 54 7.84 12.03 -4.81
CA ASP A 54 7.14 11.10 -5.68
C ASP A 54 6.13 10.27 -4.89
N ALA A 55 4.97 10.01 -5.48
CA ALA A 55 3.86 9.28 -4.87
C ALA A 55 3.48 8.09 -5.76
N LEU A 56 3.65 6.89 -5.22
CA LEU A 56 3.30 5.62 -5.85
C LEU A 56 1.86 5.26 -5.47
N TYR A 57 1.04 4.95 -6.47
CA TYR A 57 -0.33 4.48 -6.30
C TYR A 57 -0.53 3.19 -7.05
N CYS A 58 -1.32 2.28 -6.48
CA CYS A 58 -2.05 1.32 -7.26
C CYS A 58 -3.43 1.88 -7.60
N VAL A 59 -3.89 1.64 -8.81
CA VAL A 59 -5.13 2.23 -9.32
C VAL A 59 -6.01 1.19 -9.99
N ASP A 60 -7.33 1.36 -9.86
CA ASP A 60 -8.34 0.55 -10.52
C ASP A 60 -8.49 0.93 -12.02
N ARG A 61 -9.46 0.32 -12.71
CA ARG A 61 -9.79 0.62 -14.11
C ARG A 61 -10.14 2.09 -14.39
N ASP A 62 -10.62 2.81 -13.37
CA ASP A 62 -11.07 4.19 -13.45
C ASP A 62 -10.01 5.17 -12.92
N MET A 63 -8.78 4.69 -12.67
CA MET A 63 -7.64 5.45 -12.14
C MET A 63 -7.82 5.96 -10.69
N ASN A 64 -8.73 5.36 -9.92
CA ASN A 64 -8.88 5.63 -8.49
C ASN A 64 -7.90 4.78 -7.68
N PRO A 65 -7.32 5.31 -6.59
CA PRO A 65 -6.49 4.52 -5.69
C PRO A 65 -7.20 3.26 -5.18
N THR A 66 -6.47 2.15 -5.12
CA THR A 66 -6.98 0.84 -4.68
C THR A 66 -5.89 0.05 -3.94
N ASP A 67 -6.31 -0.95 -3.17
CA ASP A 67 -5.46 -1.94 -2.49
C ASP A 67 -5.24 -3.20 -3.35
N GLN A 68 -5.37 -3.08 -4.67
CA GLN A 68 -5.16 -4.18 -5.61
C GLN A 68 -4.25 -3.73 -6.74
N PHE A 69 -3.30 -4.57 -7.13
CA PHE A 69 -2.43 -4.26 -8.27
C PHE A 69 -3.11 -4.54 -9.62
N SER A 70 -4.24 -5.26 -9.61
CA SER A 70 -5.04 -5.63 -10.78
C SER A 70 -6.53 -5.71 -10.40
N ASP A 71 -7.39 -5.09 -11.21
CA ASP A 71 -8.86 -5.18 -11.16
C ASP A 71 -9.36 -5.91 -12.42
N ASP A 72 -9.26 -7.24 -12.43
CA ASP A 72 -9.51 -8.08 -13.63
C ASP A 72 -8.64 -7.69 -14.84
N ASN A 73 -7.33 -7.54 -14.64
CA ASN A 73 -6.33 -7.08 -15.64
C ASN A 73 -6.52 -5.62 -16.08
N PHE A 74 -7.33 -4.84 -15.35
CA PHE A 74 -7.42 -3.39 -15.53
C PHE A 74 -6.76 -2.63 -14.37
N GLY A 75 -6.44 -1.37 -14.62
CA GLY A 75 -5.72 -0.52 -13.67
C GLY A 75 -4.22 -0.75 -13.75
N GLY A 76 -3.53 -0.65 -12.61
CA GLY A 76 -2.10 -0.90 -12.52
C GLY A 76 -1.42 -0.06 -11.44
N MET A 77 -0.14 0.27 -11.65
CA MET A 77 0.65 1.10 -10.75
C MET A 77 1.11 2.37 -11.46
N ARG A 78 0.96 3.54 -10.80
CA ARG A 78 1.48 4.82 -11.31
C ARG A 78 2.37 5.51 -10.30
N LEU A 79 3.35 6.24 -10.80
CA LEU A 79 4.15 7.18 -10.02
C LEU A 79 3.85 8.60 -10.47
N LEU A 80 3.49 9.45 -9.50
CA LEU A 80 3.28 10.87 -9.70
C LEU A 80 4.39 11.67 -9.03
N ASP A 81 4.79 12.80 -9.60
CA ASP A 81 5.67 13.75 -8.92
C ASP A 81 4.90 14.60 -7.88
N ILE A 82 5.61 15.51 -7.20
CA ILE A 82 5.03 16.42 -6.19
C ILE A 82 3.98 17.39 -6.77
N HIS A 83 3.92 17.57 -8.08
CA HIS A 83 2.95 18.39 -8.78
C HIS A 83 1.76 17.58 -9.32
N GLY A 84 1.75 16.26 -9.12
CA GLY A 84 0.75 15.35 -9.64
C GLY A 84 0.95 15.00 -11.12
N GLN A 85 2.11 15.30 -11.70
CA GLN A 85 2.45 14.86 -13.06
C GLN A 85 2.79 13.36 -13.03
N GLU A 86 2.21 12.59 -13.93
CA GLU A 86 2.58 11.19 -14.12
C GLU A 86 4.01 11.08 -14.68
N LEU A 87 4.84 10.36 -13.94
CA LEU A 87 6.21 10.02 -14.33
C LEU A 87 6.22 8.70 -15.12
N TRP A 88 5.45 7.72 -14.66
CA TRP A 88 5.19 6.48 -15.37
C TRP A 88 3.91 5.81 -14.87
N PHE A 89 3.38 4.93 -15.72
CA PHE A 89 2.28 4.01 -15.43
C PHE A 89 2.65 2.63 -15.97
N LEU A 90 2.43 1.60 -15.15
CA LEU A 90 2.60 0.19 -15.49
C LEU A 90 1.24 -0.48 -15.36
N ASP A 91 0.68 -0.95 -16.47
CA ASP A 91 -0.66 -1.55 -16.51
C ASP A 91 -0.72 -2.92 -15.80
N ALA A 92 -1.90 -3.24 -15.28
CA ALA A 92 -2.18 -4.46 -14.56
C ALA A 92 -1.88 -5.74 -15.37
N ASP A 93 -2.15 -5.74 -16.68
CA ASP A 93 -1.88 -6.89 -17.56
C ASP A 93 -0.37 -7.20 -17.59
N THR A 94 0.46 -6.18 -17.75
CA THR A 94 1.92 -6.30 -17.69
C THR A 94 2.39 -6.73 -16.29
N ILE A 95 1.78 -6.21 -15.21
CA ILE A 95 2.11 -6.62 -13.84
C ILE A 95 1.81 -8.10 -13.64
N GLU A 96 0.66 -8.59 -14.11
CA GLU A 96 0.28 -10.00 -13.98
C GLU A 96 1.26 -10.94 -14.70
N ASP A 97 1.75 -10.57 -15.88
CA ASP A 97 2.78 -11.34 -16.59
C ASP A 97 4.07 -11.48 -15.76
N PHE A 98 4.47 -10.45 -15.02
CA PHE A 98 5.63 -10.51 -14.13
C PHE A 98 5.34 -11.27 -12.83
N VAL A 99 4.13 -11.15 -12.29
CA VAL A 99 3.69 -11.92 -11.13
C VAL A 99 3.71 -13.42 -11.46
N ALA A 100 3.19 -13.83 -12.62
CA ALA A 100 3.24 -15.22 -13.07
C ALA A 100 4.69 -15.74 -13.21
N GLN A 101 5.62 -14.89 -13.65
CA GLN A 101 7.05 -15.24 -13.68
C GLN A 101 7.63 -15.42 -12.28
N ALA A 102 7.28 -14.54 -11.34
CA ALA A 102 7.72 -14.63 -9.94
C ALA A 102 7.16 -15.87 -9.23
N GLU A 103 5.91 -16.25 -9.51
CA GLU A 103 5.30 -17.50 -9.01
C GLU A 103 5.97 -18.74 -9.59
N ALA A 104 6.39 -18.69 -10.85
CA ALA A 104 7.11 -19.79 -11.50
C ALA A 104 8.56 -19.95 -10.98
N ALA A 105 9.13 -18.89 -10.40
CA ALA A 105 10.48 -18.88 -9.82
C ALA A 105 10.50 -18.25 -8.40
N PRO A 106 9.84 -18.85 -7.39
CA PRO A 106 9.72 -18.24 -6.07
C PRO A 106 11.07 -17.93 -5.42
N GLY A 107 11.13 -16.81 -4.69
CA GLY A 107 12.37 -16.28 -4.10
C GLY A 107 13.29 -15.56 -5.09
N THR A 108 12.93 -15.46 -6.38
CA THR A 108 13.67 -14.69 -7.38
C THR A 108 12.96 -13.36 -7.61
N GLY A 109 13.70 -12.25 -7.47
CA GLY A 109 13.19 -10.93 -7.84
C GLY A 109 13.21 -10.70 -9.34
N ILE A 110 12.08 -10.29 -9.88
CA ILE A 110 11.87 -10.00 -11.30
C ILE A 110 11.75 -8.48 -11.45
N GLU A 111 12.61 -7.87 -12.26
CA GLU A 111 12.50 -6.45 -12.60
C GLU A 111 11.31 -6.24 -13.53
N MET A 112 10.31 -5.49 -13.06
CA MET A 112 9.13 -5.15 -13.85
C MET A 112 9.33 -3.84 -14.61
N LEU A 113 10.05 -2.90 -14.00
CA LEU A 113 10.21 -1.55 -14.53
C LEU A 113 11.53 -0.92 -14.11
N ALA A 114 12.16 -0.22 -15.06
CA ALA A 114 13.17 0.79 -14.82
C ALA A 114 12.77 2.06 -15.58
N ALA A 115 12.33 3.10 -14.86
CA ALA A 115 11.72 4.29 -15.46
C ALA A 115 12.13 5.60 -14.75
N PRO A 116 12.08 6.74 -15.43
CA PRO A 116 12.39 8.03 -14.82
C PRO A 116 11.56 8.33 -13.58
N SER A 117 12.21 8.88 -12.56
CA SER A 117 11.61 9.46 -11.37
C SER A 117 12.12 10.89 -11.18
N THR A 118 11.61 11.65 -10.21
CA THR A 118 12.00 13.07 -10.06
C THR A 118 13.50 13.26 -9.87
N TYR A 119 14.16 12.34 -9.16
CA TYR A 119 15.60 12.42 -8.83
C TYR A 119 16.43 11.27 -9.42
N GLY A 120 16.00 10.68 -10.54
CA GLY A 120 16.81 9.70 -11.26
C GLY A 120 15.99 8.63 -11.98
N ILE A 121 16.45 7.39 -11.87
CA ILE A 121 15.69 6.22 -12.31
C ILE A 121 15.11 5.55 -11.07
N SER A 122 13.83 5.21 -11.16
CA SER A 122 13.17 4.33 -10.22
C SER A 122 13.06 2.92 -10.78
N TYR A 123 13.02 1.96 -9.88
CA TYR A 123 12.91 0.54 -10.20
C TYR A 123 11.75 -0.07 -9.43
N LEU A 124 11.05 -0.99 -10.10
CA LEU A 124 9.99 -1.78 -9.49
C LEU A 124 10.26 -3.26 -9.75
N TYR A 125 10.30 -4.04 -8.67
CA TYR A 125 10.51 -5.49 -8.70
C TYR A 125 9.30 -6.21 -8.12
N THR A 126 9.10 -7.46 -8.53
CA THR A 126 8.17 -8.39 -7.88
C THR A 126 8.85 -9.72 -7.56
N PHE A 127 8.41 -10.39 -6.50
CA PHE A 127 8.83 -11.74 -6.14
C PHE A 127 7.74 -12.47 -5.35
N ALA A 128 7.72 -13.80 -5.46
CA ALA A 128 6.91 -14.64 -4.58
C ALA A 128 7.73 -15.04 -3.34
N ASP A 129 7.26 -14.66 -2.15
CA ASP A 129 7.98 -14.89 -0.89
C ASP A 129 7.82 -16.34 -0.41
N LEU A 130 8.94 -17.07 -0.38
CA LEU A 130 8.99 -18.47 0.08
C LEU A 130 8.68 -18.65 1.57
N GLN A 131 8.82 -17.61 2.39
CA GLN A 131 8.55 -17.67 3.83
C GLN A 131 7.08 -17.39 4.16
N GLU A 132 6.36 -16.76 3.23
CA GLU A 132 4.96 -16.39 3.37
C GLU A 132 4.09 -17.13 2.34
N ASP A 133 4.30 -18.44 2.18
CA ASP A 133 3.50 -19.32 1.31
C ASP A 133 3.36 -18.83 -0.16
N GLY A 134 4.37 -18.13 -0.67
CA GLY A 134 4.38 -17.60 -2.04
C GLY A 134 3.61 -16.30 -2.22
N ILE A 135 3.28 -15.58 -1.14
CA ILE A 135 2.67 -14.25 -1.24
C ILE A 135 3.54 -13.35 -2.13
N ILE A 136 2.87 -12.68 -3.07
CA ILE A 136 3.48 -11.73 -3.98
C ILE A 136 3.80 -10.44 -3.24
N LYS A 137 5.06 -10.03 -3.36
CA LYS A 137 5.57 -8.78 -2.83
C LYS A 137 6.19 -7.95 -3.93
N PHE A 138 6.18 -6.64 -3.71
CA PHE A 138 6.74 -5.65 -4.60
C PHE A 138 7.82 -4.86 -3.87
N VAL A 139 8.89 -4.53 -4.59
CA VAL A 139 9.96 -3.67 -4.08
C VAL A 139 10.08 -2.45 -4.98
N PHE A 140 9.88 -1.28 -4.41
CA PHE A 140 10.08 -0.01 -5.10
C PHE A 140 11.37 0.65 -4.61
N ILE A 141 12.21 1.08 -5.55
CA ILE A 141 13.48 1.76 -5.28
C ILE A 141 13.50 3.07 -6.07
N ALA A 142 13.79 4.19 -5.40
CA ALA A 142 13.99 5.48 -6.04
C ALA A 142 14.87 6.39 -5.19
N ASN A 143 15.38 7.46 -5.79
CA ASN A 143 16.20 8.45 -5.10
C ASN A 143 15.35 9.58 -4.51
N ASP A 144 15.84 10.16 -3.41
CA ASP A 144 15.29 11.38 -2.82
C ASP A 144 15.98 12.66 -3.32
N GLU A 145 15.58 13.82 -2.77
CA GLU A 145 16.11 15.13 -3.13
C GLU A 145 17.62 15.32 -2.85
N TRP A 146 18.21 14.44 -2.06
CA TRP A 146 19.65 14.40 -1.78
C TRP A 146 20.37 13.32 -2.59
N ASN A 147 19.70 12.75 -3.58
CA ASN A 147 20.19 11.65 -4.42
C ASN A 147 20.56 10.41 -3.59
N LYS A 148 19.93 10.23 -2.42
CA LYS A 148 20.05 9.01 -1.61
C LYS A 148 19.00 8.02 -2.11
N SER A 149 19.43 6.79 -2.40
CA SER A 149 18.53 5.70 -2.75
C SER A 149 17.76 5.24 -1.51
N ASN A 150 16.44 5.19 -1.64
CA ASN A 150 15.54 4.62 -0.65
C ASN A 150 14.82 3.42 -1.29
N SER A 151 14.34 2.50 -0.46
CA SER A 151 13.53 1.37 -0.90
C SER A 151 12.36 1.14 0.04
N MET A 152 11.31 0.53 -0.49
CA MET A 152 10.19 0.00 0.29
C MET A 152 9.71 -1.32 -0.29
N GLU A 153 9.27 -2.21 0.59
CA GLU A 153 8.59 -3.46 0.25
C GLU A 153 7.12 -3.35 0.64
N PHE A 154 6.22 -3.81 -0.23
CA PHE A 154 4.79 -3.82 0.02
C PHE A 154 4.12 -5.03 -0.60
N LYS A 155 2.99 -5.45 -0.01
CA LYS A 155 2.13 -6.54 -0.49
C LYS A 155 0.78 -5.95 -0.88
N PHE A 156 0.11 -6.54 -1.88
CA PHE A 156 -1.26 -6.17 -2.27
C PHE A 156 -1.54 -4.65 -2.26
N CYS A 157 -0.59 -3.82 -2.71
CA CYS A 157 -0.73 -2.36 -2.71
C CYS A 157 -1.11 -1.72 -1.35
N GLU A 158 -0.84 -2.39 -0.24
CA GLU A 158 -1.13 -1.88 1.10
C GLU A 158 -0.23 -0.66 1.41
N PRO A 159 -0.78 0.41 2.01
CA PRO A 159 0.03 1.56 2.43
C PRO A 159 1.13 1.15 3.40
N VAL A 160 2.37 1.57 3.10
CA VAL A 160 3.53 1.36 3.97
C VAL A 160 3.64 2.53 4.94
N GLY A 161 3.16 2.30 6.16
CA GLY A 161 3.23 3.24 7.29
C GLY A 161 4.60 3.29 7.98
N PRO A 162 4.77 4.18 9.00
CA PRO A 162 6.03 4.27 9.72
C PRO A 162 6.28 2.99 10.51
N ILE A 163 7.47 2.40 10.38
CA ILE A 163 7.91 1.29 11.25
C ILE A 163 7.92 1.81 12.70
N PRO A 164 7.12 1.23 13.62
CA PRO A 164 7.12 1.68 15.00
C PRO A 164 8.47 1.32 15.65
N GLY A 165 9.27 2.32 16.00
CA GLY A 165 10.39 2.17 16.96
C GLY A 165 11.69 1.57 16.44
N GLY A 166 11.91 1.47 15.13
CA GLY A 166 13.20 1.02 14.58
C GLY A 166 14.21 2.16 14.50
N THR A 167 15.21 2.19 15.38
CA THR A 167 16.45 2.94 15.12
C THR A 167 17.10 2.34 13.87
N VAL A 168 17.08 3.06 12.75
CA VAL A 168 17.89 2.73 11.57
C VAL A 168 19.36 2.85 11.98
N PRO A 169 20.16 1.77 12.01
CA PRO A 169 21.61 1.94 12.16
C PRO A 169 22.10 2.69 10.93
N SER A 170 22.83 3.79 11.14
CA SER A 170 23.37 4.69 10.11
C SER A 170 24.38 4.05 9.16
N ASP A 171 24.62 2.75 9.23
CA ASP A 171 25.79 2.10 8.62
C ASP A 171 25.41 1.01 7.61
N GLY A 172 24.20 1.07 7.04
CA GLY A 172 23.77 0.25 5.91
C GLY A 172 24.05 0.94 4.57
N LEU A 173 25.29 1.38 4.36
CA LEU A 173 25.74 1.97 3.12
C LEU A 173 25.70 0.91 2.01
N CYS A 174 24.70 0.92 1.15
CA CYS A 174 24.81 0.37 -0.20
C CYS A 174 25.67 1.33 -1.04
N GLU A 175 26.94 1.48 -0.66
CA GLU A 175 27.89 2.28 -1.44
C GLU A 175 28.37 1.48 -2.64
N GLY A 176 27.89 1.90 -3.82
CA GLY A 176 28.47 1.58 -5.12
C GLY A 176 27.85 0.39 -5.84
N LEU A 177 26.90 0.65 -6.74
CA LEU A 177 26.51 -0.32 -7.77
C LEU A 177 26.42 0.37 -9.13
N THR A 178 27.58 0.47 -9.79
CA THR A 178 27.66 0.52 -11.25
C THR A 178 27.77 -0.92 -11.76
N GLY A 179 26.71 -1.42 -12.40
CA GLY A 179 26.78 -2.64 -13.23
C GLY A 179 26.21 -3.93 -12.62
N SER A 180 25.22 -4.48 -13.34
CA SER A 180 24.85 -5.90 -13.53
C SER A 180 24.59 -6.85 -12.35
N ASP A 181 24.75 -6.50 -11.07
CA ASP A 181 24.36 -7.37 -9.96
C ASP A 181 23.75 -6.54 -8.82
N LEU A 182 22.41 -6.41 -8.80
CA LEU A 182 21.70 -5.68 -7.75
C LEU A 182 21.49 -6.60 -6.53
N CYS A 183 22.47 -6.70 -5.63
CA CYS A 183 22.23 -7.37 -4.34
C CYS A 183 21.46 -6.41 -3.41
N ILE A 184 20.14 -6.58 -3.30
CA ILE A 184 19.32 -5.88 -2.29
C ILE A 184 19.60 -6.54 -0.93
N CYS A 185 20.26 -5.82 -0.04
CA CYS A 185 20.41 -6.22 1.35
C CYS A 185 19.08 -6.01 2.11
N LEU A 186 18.14 -6.96 1.99
CA LEU A 186 17.02 -7.06 2.92
C LEU A 186 17.56 -7.63 4.25
N ARG A 187 17.68 -6.78 5.28
CA ARG A 187 17.99 -7.24 6.64
C ARG A 187 16.73 -7.14 7.50
N ASP A 188 16.12 -8.28 7.76
CA ASP A 188 15.18 -8.43 8.86
C ASP A 188 15.96 -8.55 10.18
N ASN A 189 15.49 -7.89 11.21
CA ASN A 189 16.26 -7.52 12.40
C ASN A 189 16.42 -8.66 13.42
N GLN A 190 16.33 -9.94 13.02
CA GLN A 190 16.49 -11.04 13.99
C GLN A 190 17.28 -12.31 13.59
N GLN A 191 17.66 -12.62 12.35
CA GLN A 191 18.54 -13.77 12.08
C GLN A 191 19.43 -13.61 10.83
N PRO A 192 20.63 -14.24 10.78
CA PRO A 192 21.58 -14.09 9.67
C PRO A 192 21.10 -14.91 8.46
N LEU A 193 20.29 -14.30 7.59
CA LEU A 193 20.04 -14.85 6.25
C LEU A 193 21.21 -14.49 5.32
N PRO A 194 21.54 -15.36 4.34
CA PRO A 194 22.53 -15.06 3.32
C PRO A 194 22.08 -13.84 2.49
N PRO A 195 23.02 -13.01 1.99
CA PRO A 195 22.69 -11.87 1.14
C PRO A 195 21.94 -12.36 -0.11
N PHE A 196 20.79 -11.77 -0.39
CA PHE A 196 20.08 -11.95 -1.65
C PHE A 196 20.82 -11.17 -2.73
N CYS A 197 21.17 -11.85 -3.82
CA CYS A 197 21.66 -11.21 -5.02
C CYS A 197 20.63 -11.41 -6.12
N LEU A 198 20.04 -10.30 -6.60
CA LEU A 198 19.28 -10.31 -7.85
C LEU A 198 20.31 -10.51 -8.97
N ARG A 199 20.11 -11.57 -9.75
CA ARG A 199 20.88 -11.86 -10.96
C ARG A 199 20.10 -11.41 -12.19
#